data_AF-A0A7S0R2V7-F1
#
_entry.id   AF-A0A7S0R2V7-F1
#
_cell.length_a   1.000
_cell.length_b   1.000
_cell.length_c   1.000
_cell.angle_alpha   90.00
_cell.angle_beta   90.00
_cell.angle_gamma   90.00
#
_symmetry.space_group_name_H-M   'P 1'
#
loop_
_entity.id
_entity.type
_entity.pdbx_description
1 polymer ?
#
loop_
_entity_poly.entity_id
_entity_poly.type
_entity_poly.pdbx_seq_one_letter_code
_entity_poly.pdbx_strand_id
1 'polypeptide(L)'
;VAQPLEDRQLTARLRGVLAETALTGVVRYNWTLMRPLVEFAMEQMMREYEADTASTVGPPRPARPGESTSQTILRYKQILSRFNSAPWTLQRLCELLQAPRKQYSQLHKVALAVEKCLLVTSEVGVSHELPPPPRLSELRPVNENPPPVYGTQDAAAGGDRMAVDPVSEDSRAFTSSLLTVHNGNEHAAHPSTSAGSGASAN
;
A
#
# COMPACT_ATOMS: atom_id res chain seq x y z
N VAL A 1 28.33 -9.72 -27.04
CA VAL A 1 28.84 -9.59 -25.65
C VAL A 1 27.72 -9.02 -24.81
N ALA A 2 27.21 -9.75 -23.81
CA ALA A 2 26.14 -9.26 -22.96
C ALA A 2 26.69 -8.18 -22.02
N GLN A 3 26.00 -7.05 -21.89
CA GLN A 3 26.40 -5.98 -20.97
C GLN A 3 26.44 -6.50 -19.51
N PRO A 4 27.34 -5.97 -18.66
CA PRO A 4 27.32 -6.20 -17.22
C PRO A 4 25.91 -5.96 -16.67
N LEU A 5 25.46 -6.75 -15.69
CA LEU A 5 24.09 -6.67 -15.15
C LEU A 5 23.79 -5.25 -14.59
N GLU A 6 24.83 -4.58 -14.13
CA GLU A 6 24.86 -3.25 -13.52
C GLU A 6 24.49 -2.13 -14.52
N ASP A 7 24.84 -2.31 -15.81
CA ASP A 7 24.57 -1.34 -16.87
C ASP A 7 23.27 -1.61 -17.63
N ARG A 8 22.60 -2.73 -17.32
CA ARG A 8 21.36 -3.09 -18.02
C ARG A 8 20.26 -2.13 -17.60
N GLN A 9 19.60 -1.55 -18.59
CA GLN A 9 18.41 -0.73 -18.36
C GLN A 9 17.19 -1.45 -18.92
N LEU A 10 16.06 -1.30 -18.24
CA LEU A 10 14.78 -1.76 -18.75
C LEU A 10 14.43 -1.00 -20.04
N THR A 11 14.26 -1.74 -21.13
CA THR A 11 13.79 -1.18 -22.40
C THR A 11 12.36 -0.64 -22.27
N ALA A 12 11.98 0.30 -23.13
CA ALA A 12 10.64 0.90 -23.12
C ALA A 12 9.52 -0.17 -23.20
N ARG A 13 9.72 -1.23 -23.98
CA ARG A 13 8.75 -2.35 -24.07
C ARG A 13 8.58 -3.08 -22.76
N LEU A 14 9.68 -3.41 -22.07
CA LEU A 14 9.62 -4.10 -20.77
C LEU A 14 9.04 -3.21 -19.68
N ARG A 15 9.32 -1.89 -19.71
CA ARG A 15 8.66 -0.92 -18.83
C ARG A 15 7.15 -0.85 -19.12
N GLY A 16 6.76 -0.89 -20.40
CA GLY A 16 5.36 -0.93 -20.82
C GLY A 16 4.63 -2.16 -20.30
N VAL A 17 5.25 -3.35 -20.32
CA VAL A 17 4.69 -4.58 -19.73
C VAL A 17 4.39 -4.39 -18.24
N LEU A 18 5.37 -3.89 -17.46
CA LEU A 18 5.16 -3.61 -16.04
C LEU A 18 4.07 -2.54 -15.82
N ALA A 19 4.00 -1.51 -16.67
CA ALA A 19 2.98 -0.47 -16.59
C ALA A 19 1.57 -1.00 -16.92
N GLU A 20 1.44 -1.85 -17.95
CA GLU A 20 0.18 -2.53 -18.28
C GLU A 20 -0.32 -3.33 -17.08
N THR A 21 0.55 -4.15 -16.48
CA THR A 21 0.19 -4.96 -15.31
C THR A 21 -0.20 -4.09 -14.11
N ALA A 22 0.51 -2.97 -13.88
CA ALA A 22 0.17 -2.02 -12.83
C ALA A 22 -1.20 -1.36 -13.04
N LEU A 23 -1.55 -1.00 -14.27
CA LEU A 23 -2.78 -0.26 -14.58
C LEU A 23 -4.01 -1.15 -14.68
N THR A 24 -3.85 -2.35 -15.25
CA THR A 24 -4.98 -3.22 -15.58
C THR A 24 -5.22 -4.29 -14.52
N GLY A 25 -4.19 -4.66 -13.76
CA GLY A 25 -4.21 -5.82 -12.87
C GLY A 25 -4.30 -7.17 -13.58
N VAL A 26 -4.33 -7.18 -14.92
CA VAL A 26 -4.48 -8.39 -15.71
C VAL A 26 -3.14 -9.13 -15.78
N VAL A 27 -3.11 -10.36 -15.28
CA VAL A 27 -1.95 -11.27 -15.37
C VAL A 27 -1.93 -11.92 -16.76
N ARG A 28 -1.52 -11.15 -17.77
CA ARG A 28 -1.44 -11.61 -19.17
C ARG A 28 -0.21 -12.48 -19.44
N TYR A 29 0.90 -12.13 -18.81
CA TYR A 29 2.21 -12.69 -19.13
C TYR A 29 2.49 -13.91 -18.26
N ASN A 30 3.12 -14.93 -18.84
CA ASN A 30 3.54 -16.11 -18.10
C ASN A 30 4.46 -15.69 -16.94
N TRP A 31 4.14 -16.14 -15.72
CA TRP A 31 4.89 -15.82 -14.52
C TRP A 31 6.37 -16.17 -14.62
N THR A 32 6.73 -17.28 -15.28
CA THR A 32 8.13 -17.67 -15.49
C THR A 32 8.93 -16.62 -16.27
N LEU A 33 8.28 -15.87 -17.16
CA LEU A 33 8.88 -14.77 -17.93
C LEU A 33 8.76 -13.43 -17.20
N MET A 34 7.65 -13.21 -16.48
CA MET A 34 7.39 -11.99 -15.73
C MET A 34 8.26 -11.86 -14.49
N ARG A 35 8.54 -12.96 -13.79
CA ARG A 35 9.30 -12.97 -12.53
C ARG A 35 10.70 -12.38 -12.67
N PRO A 36 11.56 -12.80 -13.63
CA PRO A 36 12.88 -12.18 -13.81
C PRO A 36 12.80 -10.68 -14.11
N LEU A 37 11.75 -10.24 -14.81
CA LEU A 37 11.51 -8.82 -15.10
C LEU A 37 11.18 -8.05 -13.82
N VAL A 38 10.30 -8.59 -12.97
CA VAL A 38 9.94 -8.03 -11.66
C VAL A 38 11.14 -8.00 -10.71
N GLU A 39 11.90 -9.10 -10.63
CA GLU A 39 13.11 -9.20 -9.81
C GLU A 39 14.14 -8.14 -10.21
N PHE A 40 14.36 -7.95 -11.51
CA PHE A 40 15.30 -6.96 -12.03
C PHE A 40 14.83 -5.52 -11.78
N ALA A 41 13.55 -5.22 -12.04
CA ALA A 41 12.98 -3.91 -11.79
C ALA A 41 13.02 -3.52 -10.31
N MET A 42 12.72 -4.47 -9.41
CA MET A 42 12.79 -4.29 -7.97
C MET A 42 14.22 -4.02 -7.50
N GLU A 43 15.18 -4.80 -7.98
CA GLU A 43 16.60 -4.60 -7.66
C GLU A 43 17.08 -3.20 -8.10
N GLN A 44 16.80 -2.81 -9.35
CA GLN A 44 17.21 -1.49 -9.84
C GLN A 44 16.59 -0.37 -9.02
N MET A 45 15.30 -0.46 -8.73
CA MET A 45 14.61 0.50 -7.88
C MET A 45 15.29 0.64 -6.50
N MET A 46 15.54 -0.47 -5.81
CA MET A 46 16.15 -0.43 -4.48
C MET A 46 17.58 0.13 -4.50
N ARG A 47 18.36 -0.17 -5.54
CA ARG A 47 19.72 0.38 -5.72
C ARG A 47 19.70 1.88 -6.00
N GLU A 48 18.77 2.36 -6.81
CA GLU A 48 18.57 3.81 -7.03
C GLU A 48 18.23 4.54 -5.71
N TYR A 49 17.38 3.94 -4.87
CA TYR A 49 17.11 4.47 -3.52
C TYR A 49 18.38 4.49 -2.65
N GLU A 50 19.14 3.39 -2.63
CA GLU A 50 20.37 3.29 -1.84
C GLU A 50 21.40 4.36 -2.25
N ALA A 51 21.64 4.53 -3.54
CA ALA A 51 22.54 5.53 -4.09
C ALA A 51 22.13 6.96 -3.68
N ASP A 52 20.84 7.29 -3.74
CA ASP A 52 20.33 8.59 -3.30
C ASP A 52 20.48 8.79 -1.78
N THR A 53 20.18 7.77 -0.97
CA THR A 53 20.37 7.87 0.48
C THR A 53 21.82 8.03 0.89
N ALA A 54 22.75 7.42 0.15
CA ALA A 54 24.19 7.61 0.38
C ALA A 54 24.64 9.06 0.11
N SER A 55 23.91 9.80 -0.73
CA SER A 55 24.13 11.22 -1.01
C SER A 55 23.52 12.15 0.05
N THR A 56 22.45 11.73 0.72
CA THR A 56 21.81 12.53 1.79
C THR A 56 22.56 12.40 3.12
N VAL A 57 23.25 13.48 3.52
CA VAL A 57 23.89 13.60 4.84
C VAL A 57 22.83 13.62 5.93
N GLY A 58 22.60 12.48 6.58
CA GLY A 58 21.70 12.34 7.73
C GLY A 58 22.04 11.07 8.52
N PRO A 59 21.61 10.98 9.80
CA PRO A 59 21.91 9.81 10.61
C PRO A 59 21.34 8.53 9.95
N PRO A 60 22.10 7.42 9.91
CA PRO A 60 21.62 6.16 9.36
C PRO A 60 20.34 5.73 10.06
N ARG A 61 19.22 5.68 9.34
CA ARG A 61 17.96 5.16 9.89
C ARG A 61 17.98 3.62 9.78
N PRO A 62 17.39 2.89 10.72
CA PRO A 62 17.59 1.47 10.78
C PRO A 62 16.82 0.84 9.61
N ALA A 63 17.57 0.20 8.71
CA ALA A 63 17.12 -1.09 8.17
C ALA A 63 16.78 -2.01 9.35
N ARG A 64 16.22 -3.21 9.11
CA ARG A 64 16.26 -4.23 10.18
C ARG A 64 17.69 -4.25 10.75
N PRO A 65 17.90 -4.20 12.08
CA PRO A 65 19.23 -4.01 12.64
C PRO A 65 20.23 -5.00 12.02
N GLY A 66 21.17 -4.49 11.22
CA GLY A 66 22.21 -5.29 10.55
C GLY A 66 21.91 -5.85 9.15
N GLU A 67 20.75 -5.59 8.54
CA GLU A 67 20.45 -6.05 7.16
C GLU A 67 20.80 -4.97 6.12
N SER A 68 21.71 -5.28 5.20
CA SER A 68 22.05 -4.44 4.05
C SER A 68 20.98 -4.51 2.94
N THR A 69 20.89 -3.46 2.11
CA THR A 69 19.97 -3.42 0.94
C THR A 69 20.15 -4.64 0.04
N SER A 70 21.40 -5.05 -0.19
CA SER A 70 21.73 -6.24 -0.99
C SER A 70 21.18 -7.54 -0.40
N GLN A 71 21.22 -7.71 0.93
CA GLN A 71 20.61 -8.87 1.60
C GLN A 71 19.09 -8.85 1.47
N THR A 72 18.46 -7.68 1.60
CA THR A 72 17.02 -7.52 1.43
C THR A 72 16.58 -7.84 -0.01
N ILE A 73 17.31 -7.37 -1.02
CA ILE A 73 17.06 -7.71 -2.43
C ILE A 73 17.13 -9.23 -2.64
N LEU A 74 18.19 -9.88 -2.13
CA LEU A 74 18.37 -11.33 -2.27
C LEU A 74 17.20 -12.09 -1.63
N ARG A 75 16.79 -11.69 -0.43
CA ARG A 75 15.64 -12.28 0.27
C ARG A 75 14.34 -12.12 -0.52
N TYR A 76 14.07 -10.93 -1.07
CA TYR A 76 12.88 -10.72 -1.88
C TYR A 76 12.88 -11.59 -3.15
N LYS A 77 14.03 -11.74 -3.82
CA LYS A 77 14.16 -12.67 -4.95
C LYS A 77 13.89 -14.12 -4.55
N GLN A 78 14.37 -14.55 -3.39
CA GLN A 78 14.09 -15.89 -2.85
C GLN A 78 12.61 -16.10 -2.52
N ILE A 79 11.89 -15.07 -2.08
CA ILE A 79 10.44 -15.15 -1.88
C ILE A 79 9.74 -15.25 -3.23
N LEU A 80 10.12 -14.39 -4.19
CA LEU A 80 9.56 -14.41 -5.54
C LEU A 80 9.74 -15.76 -6.25
N SER A 81 10.85 -16.45 -6.02
CA SER A 81 11.11 -17.77 -6.61
C SER A 81 10.25 -18.91 -6.05
N ARG A 82 9.58 -18.70 -4.90
CA ARG A 82 8.69 -19.71 -4.29
C ARG A 82 7.30 -19.74 -4.92
N PHE A 83 6.91 -18.66 -5.60
CA PHE A 83 5.61 -18.61 -6.27
C PHE A 83 5.65 -19.42 -7.57
N ASN A 84 4.69 -20.32 -7.73
CA ASN A 84 4.53 -21.12 -8.95
C ASN A 84 3.84 -20.32 -10.06
N SER A 85 2.91 -19.44 -9.68
CA SER A 85 2.21 -18.48 -10.54
C SER A 85 2.33 -17.05 -9.99
N ALA A 86 1.79 -16.06 -10.70
CA ALA A 86 1.86 -14.68 -10.23
C ALA A 86 1.14 -14.51 -8.87
N PRO A 87 1.71 -13.79 -7.88
CA PRO A 87 0.98 -13.46 -6.67
C PRO A 87 -0.18 -12.51 -6.99
N TRP A 88 -1.28 -12.57 -6.24
CA TRP A 88 -2.43 -11.68 -6.48
C TRP A 88 -2.13 -10.20 -6.28
N THR A 89 -1.06 -9.90 -5.56
CA THR A 89 -0.51 -8.56 -5.38
C THR A 89 0.36 -8.11 -6.55
N LEU A 90 0.50 -8.88 -7.63
CA LEU A 90 1.38 -8.53 -8.76
C LEU A 90 1.06 -7.14 -9.33
N GLN A 91 -0.23 -6.76 -9.41
CA GLN A 91 -0.62 -5.41 -9.80
C GLN A 91 0.03 -4.37 -8.89
N ARG A 92 -0.19 -4.48 -7.57
CA ARG A 92 0.31 -3.53 -6.58
C ARG A 92 1.85 -3.50 -6.55
N LEU A 93 2.48 -4.66 -6.73
CA LEU A 93 3.93 -4.75 -6.85
C LEU A 93 4.40 -3.97 -8.08
N CYS A 94 3.76 -4.14 -9.24
CA CYS A 94 4.10 -3.39 -10.45
C CYS A 94 3.85 -1.89 -10.30
N GLU A 95 2.81 -1.46 -9.58
CA GLU A 95 2.61 -0.05 -9.23
C GLU A 95 3.76 0.52 -8.38
N LEU A 96 4.27 -0.24 -7.41
CA LEU A 96 5.43 0.15 -6.60
C LEU A 96 6.70 0.23 -7.47
N LEU A 97 6.85 -0.66 -8.45
CA LEU A 97 7.99 -0.64 -9.37
C LEU A 97 7.97 0.58 -10.30
N GLN A 98 6.81 1.22 -10.48
CA GLN A 98 6.61 2.32 -11.41
C GLN A 98 6.52 3.66 -10.67
N ALA A 99 7.47 4.56 -10.90
CA ALA A 99 7.53 5.87 -10.24
C ALA A 99 7.35 5.81 -8.70
N PRO A 100 8.11 4.95 -7.99
CA PRO A 100 7.98 4.73 -6.53
C PRO A 100 8.11 6.03 -5.72
N ARG A 101 8.88 6.99 -6.23
CA ARG A 101 9.15 8.29 -5.60
C ARG A 101 7.90 9.16 -5.45
N LYS A 102 6.87 8.95 -6.27
CA LYS A 102 5.58 9.63 -6.11
C LYS A 102 4.87 9.22 -4.82
N GLN A 103 5.12 8.00 -4.31
CA GLN A 103 4.43 7.44 -3.14
C GLN A 103 5.34 7.34 -1.92
N TYR A 104 6.62 7.04 -2.12
CA TYR A 104 7.59 6.79 -1.04
C TYR A 104 8.89 7.52 -1.32
N SER A 105 9.25 8.49 -0.48
CA SER A 105 10.52 9.21 -0.60
C SER A 105 11.71 8.45 -0.01
N GLN A 106 11.46 7.44 0.83
CA GLN A 106 12.49 6.79 1.66
C GLN A 106 12.60 5.28 1.35
N LEU A 107 13.83 4.77 1.29
CA LEU A 107 14.13 3.36 1.01
C LEU A 107 13.39 2.40 1.95
N HIS A 108 13.44 2.63 3.26
CA HIS A 108 12.80 1.75 4.23
C HIS A 108 11.27 1.65 4.03
N LYS A 109 10.62 2.73 3.58
CA LYS A 109 9.16 2.71 3.35
C LYS A 109 8.80 1.90 2.12
N VAL A 110 9.54 2.07 1.02
CA VAL A 110 9.30 1.30 -0.21
C VAL A 110 9.64 -0.17 0.00
N ALA A 111 10.72 -0.48 0.74
CA ALA A 111 11.07 -1.85 1.11
C ALA A 111 9.95 -2.52 1.92
N LEU A 112 9.40 -1.84 2.94
CA LEU A 112 8.26 -2.34 3.70
C LEU A 112 7.01 -2.53 2.84
N ALA A 113 6.75 -1.64 1.88
CA ALA A 113 5.62 -1.76 0.96
C ALA A 113 5.77 -2.99 0.03
N VAL A 114 6.98 -3.22 -0.51
CA VAL A 114 7.31 -4.41 -1.29
C VAL A 114 7.16 -5.67 -0.43
N GLU A 115 7.71 -5.67 0.78
CA GLU A 115 7.60 -6.80 1.71
C GLU A 115 6.15 -7.18 1.97
N LYS A 116 5.27 -6.21 2.22
CA LYS A 116 3.83 -6.46 2.37
C LYS A 116 3.22 -7.13 1.14
N CYS A 117 3.62 -6.74 -0.06
CA CYS A 117 3.15 -7.38 -1.30
C CYS A 117 3.65 -8.83 -1.43
N LEU A 118 4.84 -9.13 -0.92
CA LEU A 118 5.47 -10.46 -1.00
C LEU A 118 5.06 -11.42 0.11
N LEU A 119 4.52 -10.93 1.24
CA LEU A 119 4.05 -11.76 2.35
C LEU A 119 2.72 -12.48 2.07
N VAL A 120 2.13 -12.27 0.89
CA VAL A 120 0.90 -12.96 0.51
C VAL A 120 1.15 -14.43 0.18
N THR A 121 0.16 -15.27 0.45
CA THR A 121 0.23 -16.73 0.25
C THR A 121 -0.57 -17.22 -0.96
N SER A 122 -1.45 -16.39 -1.52
CA SER A 122 -2.27 -16.77 -2.67
C SER A 122 -1.67 -16.34 -4.01
N GLU A 123 -1.91 -17.17 -5.02
CA GLU A 123 -1.48 -16.96 -6.39
C GLU A 123 -2.71 -16.84 -7.30
N VAL A 124 -2.53 -16.18 -8.45
CA VAL A 124 -3.57 -16.02 -9.47
C VAL A 124 -3.32 -17.04 -10.58
N GLY A 125 -4.35 -17.82 -10.89
CA GLY A 125 -4.34 -18.73 -12.03
C GLY A 125 -4.37 -17.97 -13.36
N VAL A 126 -3.92 -18.62 -14.43
CA VAL A 126 -3.97 -18.04 -15.78
C VAL A 126 -5.44 -17.84 -16.18
N SER A 127 -5.83 -16.61 -16.47
CA SER A 127 -7.17 -16.34 -16.99
C SER A 127 -7.26 -16.80 -18.45
N HIS A 128 -8.26 -17.62 -18.77
CA HIS A 128 -8.44 -18.18 -20.11
C HIS A 128 -9.08 -17.20 -21.11
N GLU A 129 -9.75 -16.16 -20.62
CA GLU A 129 -10.30 -15.08 -21.44
C GLU A 129 -9.65 -13.75 -21.03
N LEU A 130 -8.67 -13.32 -21.80
CA LEU A 130 -8.00 -12.05 -21.59
C LEU A 130 -8.53 -11.01 -22.58
N PRO A 131 -8.77 -9.76 -22.16
CA PRO A 131 -9.04 -8.68 -23.10
C PRO A 131 -7.85 -8.52 -24.06
N PRO A 132 -8.05 -7.94 -25.26
CA PRO A 132 -6.95 -7.67 -26.17
C PRO A 132 -5.86 -6.82 -25.47
N PRO A 133 -4.56 -7.06 -25.76
CA PRO A 133 -3.49 -6.28 -25.14
C PRO A 133 -3.62 -4.82 -25.55
N PRO A 134 -3.57 -3.87 -24.58
CA PRO A 134 -3.52 -2.45 -24.91
C PRO A 134 -2.23 -2.14 -25.65
N ARG A 135 -2.26 -1.09 -26.48
CA ARG A 135 -1.02 -0.58 -27.08
C ARG A 135 -0.19 0.07 -25.99
N LEU A 136 1.05 -0.40 -25.82
CA LEU A 136 1.96 0.12 -24.80
C LEU A 136 2.21 1.63 -24.91
N SER A 137 2.12 2.19 -26.12
CA SER A 137 2.24 3.63 -26.40
C SER A 137 1.05 4.45 -25.91
N GLU A 138 -0.10 3.82 -25.66
CA GLU A 138 -1.36 4.47 -25.25
C GLU A 138 -1.60 4.34 -23.74
N LEU A 139 -0.69 3.69 -23.00
CA LEU A 139 -0.80 3.56 -21.56
C LEU A 139 -0.59 4.92 -20.88
N ARG A 140 -1.55 5.29 -20.03
CA ARG A 140 -1.41 6.46 -19.15
C ARG A 140 -0.25 6.28 -18.15
N PRO A 141 0.30 7.35 -17.58
CA PRO A 141 1.30 7.22 -16.52
C PRO A 141 0.74 6.48 -15.29
N VAL A 142 1.56 5.59 -14.73
CA VAL A 142 1.22 4.89 -13.47
C VAL A 142 1.34 5.87 -12.30
N ASN A 143 0.51 5.65 -11.26
CA ASN A 143 0.47 6.48 -10.05
C ASN A 143 0.11 7.95 -10.31
N GLU A 144 -0.65 8.23 -11.36
CA GLU A 144 -1.40 9.47 -11.48
C GLU A 144 -2.79 9.28 -10.90
N ASN A 145 -2.86 9.53 -9.59
CA ASN A 145 -4.15 9.76 -8.95
C ASN A 145 -4.55 11.21 -9.22
N PRO A 146 -5.80 11.46 -9.67
CA PRO A 146 -6.32 12.81 -9.68
C PRO A 146 -6.21 13.38 -8.25
N PRO A 147 -5.98 14.69 -8.11
CA PRO A 147 -5.98 15.32 -6.80
C PRO A 147 -7.29 14.95 -6.09
N PRO A 148 -7.23 14.57 -4.81
CA PRO A 148 -8.44 14.18 -4.11
C PRO A 148 -9.39 15.37 -4.14
N VAL A 149 -10.63 15.13 -4.58
CA VAL A 149 -11.71 16.12 -4.60
C VAL A 149 -12.20 16.29 -3.16
N TYR A 150 -11.32 16.70 -2.25
CA TYR A 150 -11.74 17.32 -1.00
C TYR A 150 -11.96 18.79 -1.33
N GLY A 151 -13.21 19.24 -1.16
CA GLY A 151 -13.74 20.49 -1.66
C GLY A 151 -12.77 21.66 -1.55
N THR A 152 -12.32 22.13 -2.70
CA THR A 152 -11.93 23.52 -2.87
C THR A 152 -13.23 24.32 -3.01
N GLN A 153 -13.84 24.65 -1.87
CA GLN A 153 -14.65 25.84 -1.79
C GLN A 153 -13.78 26.92 -1.13
N ASP A 154 -13.39 27.87 -1.98
CA ASP A 154 -13.03 29.26 -1.68
C ASP A 154 -11.67 29.55 -1.03
N ALA A 155 -10.62 29.49 -1.85
CA ALA A 155 -9.37 30.23 -1.62
C ALA A 155 -9.30 31.52 -2.45
N ALA A 156 -10.39 32.31 -2.46
CA ALA A 156 -10.43 33.59 -3.17
C ALA A 156 -11.33 34.64 -2.51
N ALA A 157 -11.12 34.97 -1.24
CA ALA A 157 -11.42 36.29 -0.69
C ALA A 157 -10.74 36.46 0.66
N GLY A 158 -10.03 37.58 0.84
CA GLY A 158 -9.29 37.88 2.05
C GLY A 158 -10.16 38.04 3.30
N GLY A 159 -9.56 37.69 4.44
CA GLY A 159 -9.81 38.25 5.77
C GLY A 159 -11.23 38.17 6.31
N ASP A 160 -11.53 37.16 7.12
CA ASP A 160 -11.87 37.38 8.53
C ASP A 160 -11.76 36.05 9.31
N ARG A 161 -11.40 36.13 10.59
CA ARG A 161 -11.41 34.98 11.49
C ARG A 161 -12.86 34.62 11.79
N MET A 162 -13.39 33.54 11.20
CA MET A 162 -14.73 33.03 11.54
C MET A 162 -14.66 31.57 12.00
N ALA A 163 -15.48 31.30 13.02
CA ALA A 163 -15.55 30.12 13.84
C ALA A 163 -15.58 28.77 13.09
N VAL A 164 -14.97 27.78 13.73
CA VAL A 164 -15.13 26.36 13.42
C VAL A 164 -16.60 25.99 13.61
N ASP A 165 -17.29 25.58 12.54
CA ASP A 165 -18.64 25.04 12.65
C ASP A 165 -18.62 23.77 13.53
N PRO A 166 -19.62 23.58 14.39
CA PRO A 166 -19.68 22.42 15.27
C PRO A 166 -19.87 21.16 14.42
N VAL A 167 -19.02 20.16 14.69
CA VAL A 167 -19.16 18.79 14.17
C VAL A 167 -20.63 18.35 14.33
N SER A 168 -21.28 18.05 13.20
CA SER A 168 -22.66 17.53 13.14
C SER A 168 -22.87 16.41 14.16
N GLU A 169 -24.01 16.44 14.86
CA GLU A 169 -24.34 15.47 15.93
C GLU A 169 -24.21 14.02 15.46
N ASP A 170 -24.50 13.74 14.19
CA ASP A 170 -24.36 12.40 13.60
C ASP A 170 -22.91 11.90 13.60
N SER A 171 -21.95 12.80 13.34
CA SER A 171 -20.52 12.49 13.35
C SER A 171 -20.00 12.28 14.78
N ARG A 172 -20.58 12.99 15.76
CA ARG A 172 -20.27 12.81 17.19
C ARG A 172 -20.88 11.52 17.72
N ALA A 173 -22.10 11.17 17.29
CA ALA A 173 -22.76 9.94 17.68
C ALA A 173 -22.02 8.71 17.14
N PHE A 174 -21.57 8.75 15.88
CA PHE A 174 -20.77 7.68 15.28
C PHE A 174 -19.43 7.47 15.98
N THR A 175 -18.69 8.55 16.25
CA THR A 175 -17.40 8.47 16.97
C THR A 175 -17.56 8.06 18.43
N SER A 176 -18.63 8.50 19.12
CA SER A 176 -18.95 8.05 20.47
C SER A 176 -19.31 6.57 20.51
N SER A 177 -20.08 6.07 19.53
CA SER A 177 -20.48 4.66 19.45
C SER A 177 -19.27 3.73 19.28
N LEU A 178 -18.24 4.16 18.53
CA LEU A 178 -16.99 3.41 18.37
C LEU A 178 -16.14 3.33 19.66
N LEU A 179 -16.18 4.37 20.51
CA LEU A 179 -15.44 4.38 21.77
C LEU A 179 -16.13 3.57 22.87
N THR A 180 -17.46 3.43 22.81
CA THR A 180 -18.24 2.71 23.83
C THR A 180 -18.12 1.18 23.73
N VAL A 181 -17.75 0.62 22.57
CA VAL A 181 -17.72 -0.85 22.35
C VAL A 181 -16.54 -1.56 23.02
N HIS A 182 -15.55 -0.84 23.58
CA HIS A 182 -14.34 -1.48 24.16
C HIS A 182 -14.17 -1.34 25.68
N ASN A 183 -15.16 -0.85 26.43
CA ASN A 183 -14.97 -0.68 27.88
C ASN A 183 -16.25 -0.92 28.73
N GLY A 184 -16.65 -2.18 28.86
CA GLY A 184 -17.73 -2.56 29.78
C GLY A 184 -17.96 -4.07 29.88
N ASN A 185 -17.04 -4.78 30.53
CA ASN A 185 -17.25 -6.12 31.08
C ASN A 185 -17.89 -5.99 32.48
N GLU A 186 -18.75 -6.95 32.84
CA GLU A 186 -19.11 -7.39 34.21
C GLU A 186 -20.23 -6.71 35.04
N HIS A 187 -21.07 -7.60 35.58
CA HIS A 187 -21.87 -7.55 36.81
C HIS A 187 -23.03 -6.54 36.99
N ALA A 188 -24.22 -6.97 36.57
CA ALA A 188 -25.49 -6.48 37.12
C ALA A 188 -25.83 -7.22 38.43
N ALA A 189 -25.62 -6.55 39.58
CA ALA A 189 -26.21 -6.91 40.86
C ALA A 189 -27.30 -5.87 41.19
N HIS A 190 -28.53 -6.37 41.41
CA HIS A 190 -29.71 -5.56 41.74
C HIS A 190 -29.62 -4.98 43.16
N PRO A 191 -30.03 -3.73 43.41
CA PRO A 191 -30.20 -3.22 44.76
C PRO A 191 -31.65 -3.40 45.24
N SER A 192 -31.78 -3.97 46.44
CA SER A 192 -32.99 -3.96 47.25
C SER A 192 -33.21 -2.57 47.86
N THR A 193 -34.44 -2.06 47.85
CA THR A 193 -34.82 -0.94 48.74
C THR A 193 -36.22 -1.17 49.29
N SER A 194 -36.27 -1.19 50.61
CA SER A 194 -37.44 -1.29 51.47
C SER A 194 -38.15 0.06 51.63
N ALA A 195 -39.47 0.06 51.60
CA ALA A 195 -40.32 0.95 52.40
C ALA A 195 -41.74 0.35 52.47
N GLY A 196 -42.21 0.05 53.68
CA GLY A 196 -43.53 -0.52 53.92
C GLY A 196 -44.61 0.53 54.17
N SER A 197 -45.88 0.09 54.16
CA SER A 197 -46.84 0.25 55.27
C SER A 197 -48.22 -0.29 54.87
N GLY A 198 -48.79 -1.14 55.73
CA GLY A 198 -50.18 -0.99 56.18
C GLY A 198 -51.33 -1.75 55.48
N ALA A 199 -51.83 -2.77 56.20
CA ALA A 199 -53.24 -2.94 56.61
C ALA A 199 -54.11 -4.09 56.03
N SER A 200 -54.57 -4.91 56.99
CA SER A 200 -55.88 -5.57 57.16
C SER A 200 -56.27 -6.86 56.43
N ALA A 201 -56.32 -7.92 57.26
CA ALA A 201 -57.48 -8.80 57.57
C ALA A 201 -58.23 -9.51 56.42
N ASN A 202 -58.09 -10.84 56.38
CA ASN A 202 -59.09 -11.79 56.92
C ASN A 202 -58.46 -13.18 57.07
#